data_AF-A0A7J4AB74-F1
#
_entry.id   AF-A0A7J4AB74-F1
#
_cell.length_a   1.000
_cell.length_b   1.000
_cell.length_c   1.000
_cell.angle_alpha   90.00
_cell.angle_beta   90.00
_cell.angle_gamma   90.00
#
_symmetry.space_group_name_H-M   'P 1'
#
loop_
_entity.id
_entity.type
_entity.pdbx_description
1 polymer ?
#
loop_
_entity_poly.entity_id
_entity_poly.type
_entity_poly.pdbx_seq_one_letter_code
_entity_poly.pdbx_strand_id
1 'polypeptide(L)' 'MIKRKYDFVIIGYGAAGFAAAIKASEITEEKAKIALIGKGNIGGTCVNVGCIPLNYFLEISHSYFIQASFQELQLQEKD' A
#
# COMPACT_ATOMS: atom_id res chain seq x y z
N MET A 1 -18.26 -30.29 8.50
CA MET A 1 -17.28 -29.19 8.63
C MET A 1 -16.01 -29.59 7.89
N ILE A 2 -15.64 -28.91 6.81
CA ILE A 2 -14.46 -29.27 5.99
C ILE A 2 -13.21 -28.68 6.66
N LYS A 3 -12.31 -29.52 7.17
CA LYS A 3 -11.02 -29.07 7.72
C LYS A 3 -10.04 -28.86 6.57
N ARG A 4 -9.70 -27.60 6.27
CA ARG A 4 -8.56 -27.28 5.38
C ARG A 4 -7.28 -27.25 6.20
N LYS A 5 -6.23 -27.94 5.72
CA LYS A 5 -4.89 -27.87 6.31
C LYS A 5 -4.16 -26.66 5.74
N TYR A 6 -3.63 -25.83 6.63
CA TYR A 6 -2.77 -24.68 6.34
C TYR A 6 -1.47 -24.88 7.11
N ASP A 7 -0.36 -24.48 6.50
CA ASP A 7 0.98 -24.52 7.11
C ASP A 7 1.21 -23.24 7.94
N PHE A 8 0.66 -22.13 7.48
CA PHE A 8 0.72 -20.84 8.16
C PHE A 8 -0.65 -20.15 8.20
N VAL A 9 -0.94 -19.50 9.32
CA VAL A 9 -2.10 -18.62 9.48
C VAL A 9 -1.60 -17.26 9.93
N ILE A 10 -1.83 -16.25 9.11
CA ILE A 10 -1.39 -14.87 9.32
C ILE A 10 -2.62 -14.00 9.57
N ILE A 11 -2.64 -13.33 10.72
CA ILE A 11 -3.72 -12.41 11.11
C ILE A 11 -3.30 -10.98 10.76
N GLY A 12 -3.90 -10.45 9.70
CA GLY A 12 -3.67 -9.15 9.09
C GLY A 12 -3.11 -9.30 7.67
N TYR A 13 -3.73 -8.65 6.70
CA TYR A 13 -3.23 -8.55 5.30
C TYR A 13 -2.71 -7.14 4.97
N GLY A 14 -2.07 -6.51 5.95
CA GLY A 14 -1.28 -5.28 5.73
C GLY A 14 0.12 -5.60 5.19
N ALA A 15 0.96 -4.56 5.06
CA ALA A 15 2.33 -4.70 4.54
C ALA A 15 3.13 -5.82 5.26
N ALA A 16 3.11 -5.85 6.59
CA ALA A 16 3.80 -6.89 7.36
C ALA A 16 3.20 -8.29 7.15
N GLY A 17 1.88 -8.39 7.01
CA GLY A 17 1.20 -9.67 6.78
C GLY A 17 1.53 -10.27 5.42
N PHE A 18 1.60 -9.42 4.38
CA PHE A 18 2.07 -9.83 3.06
C PHE A 18 3.55 -10.20 3.06
N ALA A 19 4.40 -9.41 3.72
CA ALA A 19 5.82 -9.74 3.83
C ALA A 19 6.05 -11.09 4.52
N ALA A 20 5.32 -11.36 5.61
CA ALA A 20 5.34 -12.65 6.30
C ALA A 20 4.83 -13.79 5.40
N ALA A 21 3.78 -13.55 4.61
CA ALA A 21 3.23 -14.54 3.69
C ALA A 21 4.21 -14.90 2.57
N ILE A 22 4.84 -13.88 1.98
CA ILE A 22 5.89 -14.06 0.96
C ILE A 22 7.03 -14.85 1.57
N LYS A 23 7.50 -14.45 2.77
CA LYS A 23 8.63 -15.13 3.41
C LYS A 23 8.30 -16.58 3.75
N ALA A 24 7.11 -16.84 4.28
CA ALA A 24 6.62 -18.19 4.55
C ALA A 24 6.57 -19.05 3.28
N SER A 25 6.24 -18.47 2.12
CA SER A 25 6.25 -19.18 0.83
C SER A 25 7.66 -19.45 0.31
N GLU A 26 8.66 -18.64 0.65
CA GLU A 26 10.05 -18.81 0.20
C GLU A 26 10.81 -19.89 0.99
N ILE A 27 10.49 -20.06 2.28
CA ILE A 27 11.24 -20.95 3.17
C ILE A 27 10.77 -22.41 3.12
N THR A 28 9.58 -22.67 2.56
CA THR A 28 9.07 -24.03 2.36
C THR A 28 9.51 -24.57 1.01
N GLU A 29 10.06 -25.80 1.01
CA GLU A 29 10.48 -26.50 -0.20
C GLU A 29 9.28 -26.85 -1.11
N GLU A 30 8.09 -27.04 -0.53
CA GLU A 30 6.83 -27.18 -1.24
C GLU A 30 5.99 -25.88 -1.18
N LYS A 31 4.95 -25.78 -2.03
CA LYS A 31 4.00 -24.65 -1.97
C LYS A 31 3.23 -24.65 -0.64
N ALA A 32 3.68 -23.85 0.32
CA ALA A 32 2.97 -23.64 1.58
C ALA A 32 1.53 -23.16 1.35
N LYS A 33 0.59 -23.76 2.07
CA LYS A 33 -0.80 -23.31 2.16
C LYS A 33 -0.90 -22.28 3.26
N ILE A 34 -1.00 -21.01 2.88
CA ILE A 34 -1.02 -19.87 3.80
C ILE A 34 -2.44 -19.31 3.85
N ALA A 35 -3.01 -19.17 5.05
CA ALA A 35 -4.25 -18.43 5.27
C ALA A 35 -3.92 -17.00 5.72
N LEU A 36 -4.32 -15.99 4.94
CA LEU A 36 -4.32 -14.60 5.37
C LEU A 36 -5.72 -14.22 5.81
N ILE A 37 -5.85 -13.73 7.04
CA ILE A 37 -7.14 -13.40 7.65
C ILE A 37 -7.07 -11.96 8.12
N GLY A 38 -8.01 -11.13 7.72
CA GLY A 38 -8.07 -9.74 8.15
C GLY A 38 -9.44 -9.14 7.90
N LYS A 39 -9.60 -7.89 8.32
CA LYS A 39 -10.83 -7.10 8.13
C LYS A 39 -10.51 -5.87 7.28
N GLY A 40 -11.44 -5.47 6.40
CA GLY A 40 -11.32 -4.30 5.53
C GLY A 40 -10.72 -4.61 4.16
N ASN A 41 -9.97 -3.69 3.58
CA ASN A 41 -9.41 -3.84 2.24
C ASN A 41 -8.00 -4.45 2.27
N ILE A 42 -7.72 -5.33 1.31
CA ILE A 42 -6.40 -5.94 1.11
C ILE A 42 -5.33 -4.84 1.02
N GLY A 43 -4.15 -5.10 1.59
CA GLY A 43 -3.03 -4.14 1.65
C GLY A 43 -2.97 -3.34 2.95
N GLY A 44 -4.03 -3.38 3.77
CA GLY A 44 -4.07 -2.76 5.09
C GLY A 44 -3.88 -1.24 5.04
N THR A 45 -3.43 -0.65 6.14
CA THR A 45 -3.37 0.81 6.29
C THR A 45 -2.48 1.47 5.24
N CYS A 46 -1.26 0.96 5.03
CA CYS A 46 -0.28 1.57 4.13
C CYS A 46 -0.84 1.82 2.73
N VAL A 47 -1.54 0.84 2.17
CA VAL A 47 -2.10 0.90 0.81
C VAL A 47 -3.38 1.72 0.77
N ASN A 48 -4.26 1.59 1.76
CA ASN A 48 -5.62 2.12 1.66
C ASN A 48 -5.79 3.53 2.24
N VAL A 49 -5.13 3.83 3.35
CA VAL A 49 -5.33 5.08 4.12
C VAL A 49 -4.04 5.57 4.79
N GLY A 50 -2.89 5.26 4.19
CA GLY A 50 -1.58 5.49 4.78
C GLY A 50 -0.60 6.06 3.76
N CYS A 51 0.60 5.50 3.74
CA CYS A 51 1.72 6.04 2.98
C CYS A 51 1.46 6.14 1.47
N ILE A 52 0.77 5.16 0.88
CA ILE A 52 0.54 5.16 -0.58
C ILE A 52 -0.36 6.34 -1.00
N PRO A 53 -1.57 6.53 -0.41
CA PRO A 53 -2.36 7.74 -0.66
C PRO A 53 -1.63 9.04 -0.29
N LEU A 54 -0.89 9.07 0.84
CA LEU A 54 -0.18 10.25 1.30
C LEU A 54 0.86 10.73 0.29
N ASN A 55 1.69 9.83 -0.24
CA ASN A 55 2.71 10.17 -1.23
C ASN A 55 2.08 10.73 -2.51
N TYR A 56 0.94 10.19 -2.94
CA TYR A 56 0.21 10.71 -4.10
C TYR A 56 -0.32 12.13 -3.85
N PHE A 57 -0.87 12.39 -2.67
CA PHE A 57 -1.32 13.74 -2.29
C PHE A 57 -0.17 14.74 -2.22
N LEU A 58 0.99 14.34 -1.71
CA LEU A 58 2.16 15.20 -1.66
C LEU A 58 2.62 15.58 -3.06
N GLU A 59 2.65 14.63 -3.99
CA GLU A 59 3.00 14.89 -5.39
C GLU A 59 2.02 15.85 -6.09
N ILE A 60 0.71 15.64 -5.88
CA ILE A 60 -0.32 16.55 -6.39
C ILE A 60 -0.14 17.94 -5.79
N SER A 61 0.07 18.03 -4.48
CA SER A 61 0.22 19.31 -3.78
C SER A 61 1.45 20.06 -4.28
N HIS A 62 2.56 19.35 -4.51
CA HIS A 62 3.78 19.91 -5.06
C HIS A 62 3.59 20.39 -6.50
N SER A 63 2.95 19.58 -7.34
CA SER A 63 2.63 19.95 -8.73
C SER A 63 1.71 21.17 -8.79
N TYR A 64 0.70 21.24 -7.91
CA TYR A 64 -0.20 22.39 -7.82
C TYR A 64 0.52 23.64 -7.34
N PHE A 65 1.39 23.53 -6.34
CA PHE A 65 2.19 24.64 -5.83
C PHE A 65 3.08 25.24 -6.92
N ILE A 66 3.81 24.40 -7.67
CA ILE A 66 4.66 24.85 -8.78
C ILE A 66 3.82 25.56 -9.86
N GLN A 67 2.67 25.00 -10.23
CA GLN A 67 1.79 25.61 -11.23
C GLN A 67 1.26 26.97 -10.78
N ALA A 68 0.85 27.10 -9.52
CA ALA A 68 0.38 28.36 -8.96
C ALA A 68 1.48 29.42 -8.96
N SER A 69 2.71 29.06 -8.54
CA SER A 69 3.84 29.99 -8.57
C SER A 69 4.22 30.41 -10.00
N PHE A 70 4.11 29.53 -10.98
CA PHE A 70 4.37 29.87 -12.38
C PHE A 70 3.30 30.80 -12.97
N GLN A 71 2.03 30.58 -12.60
CA GLN A 71 0.92 31.45 -12.99
C GLN A 71 1.12 32.89 -12.47
N GLU A 72 1.60 33.05 -11.24
CA GLU A 72 1.90 34.37 -10.66
C GLU A 72 3.00 35.08 -11.45
N LEU A 73 4.09 34.39 -11.80
CA LEU A 73 5.17 34.96 -12.61
C LEU A 73 4.70 35.39 -14.01
N GLN A 74 3.86 34.60 -14.66
CA GLN A 74 3.30 34.94 -15.98
C GLN A 74 2.35 36.14 -15.95
N LEU A 75 1.71 36.41 -14.81
CA LEU A 75 0.88 37.61 -14.63
C LEU A 75 1.76 38.86 -14.45
N GLN A 76 2.92 38.74 -13.80
CA GLN A 76 3.84 39.86 -13.62
C GLN A 76 4.60 40.26 -14.89
N GLU A 77 4.83 39.34 -15.84
CA GLU A 77 5.43 39.66 -17.15
C GLU A 77 4.42 40.26 -18.15
N LYS A 78 3.13 40.32 -17.81
CA LYS A 78 2.07 40.81 -18.70
C LYS A 78 1.77 42.31 -18.54
N ASP A 79 2.41 42.96 -17.58
CA ASP A 79 2.43 44.41 -17.33
C ASP A 79 3.66 45.06 -17.98
#